data_AF-Q3MA65-F1
#
_entry.id   AF-Q3MA65-F1
#
_cell.length_a   1.000
_cell.length_b   1.000
_cell.length_c   1.000
_cell.angle_alpha   90.00
_cell.angle_beta   90.00
_cell.angle_gamma   90.00
#
_symmetry.space_group_name_H-M   'P 1'
#
loop_
_entity.id
_entity.type
_entity.pdbx_description
1 polymer ?
#
loop_
_entity_poly.entity_id
_entity_poly.type
_entity_poly.pdbx_seq_one_letter_code
_entity_poly.pdbx_strand_id
1 'polypeptide(L)'
;MSIKEQITQELETLPEPLLKEVLDFVQFVQAKHKNIKPVIAEHTLTGSTAQDLLAFVGSWEGSDMKECLQLVHESRMPLEF
;
A
#
# COMPACT_ATOMS: atom_id res chain seq x y z
N MET A 1 4.17 -18.81 24.05
CA MET A 1 5.30 -18.20 23.32
C MET A 1 4.88 -16.83 22.85
N SER A 2 5.77 -15.85 22.95
CA SER A 2 5.60 -14.53 22.36
C SER A 2 5.75 -14.59 20.84
N ILE A 3 5.08 -13.70 20.11
CA ILE A 3 5.22 -13.54 18.66
C ILE A 3 6.69 -13.35 18.26
N LYS A 4 7.46 -12.63 19.08
CA LYS A 4 8.90 -12.43 18.84
C LYS A 4 9.69 -13.74 18.89
N GLU A 5 9.33 -14.65 19.80
CA GLU A 5 10.01 -15.93 19.95
C GLU A 5 9.68 -16.86 18.77
N GLN A 6 8.42 -16.91 18.34
CA GLN A 6 8.01 -17.67 17.16
C GLN A 6 8.70 -17.19 15.89
N ILE A 7 8.80 -15.87 15.68
CA ILE A 7 9.51 -15.29 14.54
C ILE A 7 11.00 -15.68 14.56
N THR A 8 11.63 -15.63 15.73
CA THR A 8 13.06 -15.97 15.84
C THR A 8 13.30 -17.45 15.55
N GLN A 9 12.43 -18.33 16.05
CA GLN A 9 12.53 -19.77 15.82
C GLN A 9 12.36 -20.13 14.33
N GLU A 10 11.40 -19.52 13.63
CA GLU A 10 11.21 -19.73 12.20
C GLU A 10 12.43 -19.23 11.40
N LEU A 11 12.96 -18.04 11.74
CA LEU A 11 14.13 -17.45 11.09
C LEU A 11 15.39 -18.33 11.21
N GLU A 12 15.60 -19.00 12.33
CA GLU A 12 16.76 -19.90 12.52
C GLU A 12 16.70 -21.14 11.61
N THR A 13 15.51 -21.56 11.19
CA THR A 13 15.30 -22.74 10.34
C THR A 13 15.27 -22.43 8.84
N LEU A 14 15.21 -21.15 8.48
CA LEU A 14 15.06 -20.70 7.09
C LEU A 14 16.41 -20.66 6.35
N PRO A 15 16.47 -21.11 5.09
CA PRO A 15 17.65 -20.93 4.25
C PRO A 15 17.89 -19.45 3.91
N GLU A 16 19.17 -19.10 3.77
CA GLU A 16 19.65 -17.74 3.54
C GLU A 16 19.00 -16.94 2.38
N PRO A 17 18.63 -17.53 1.22
CA PRO A 17 17.86 -16.79 0.20
C PRO A 17 16.49 -16.32 0.68
N LEU A 18 15.80 -17.09 1.52
CA LEU A 18 14.50 -16.71 2.08
C LEU A 18 14.66 -15.69 3.21
N LEU A 19 15.77 -15.76 3.97
CA LEU A 19 16.11 -14.74 4.97
C LEU A 19 16.26 -13.34 4.35
N LYS A 20 16.79 -13.23 3.13
CA LYS A 20 16.83 -11.96 2.39
C LYS A 20 15.44 -11.42 2.07
N GLU A 21 14.54 -12.27 1.60
CA GLU A 21 13.16 -11.88 1.29
C GLU A 21 12.40 -11.44 2.55
N VAL A 22 12.60 -12.15 3.66
CA VAL A 22 12.01 -11.77 4.95
C VAL A 22 12.59 -10.43 5.45
N LEU A 23 13.89 -10.20 5.29
CA LEU A 23 14.52 -8.92 5.66
C LEU A 23 13.93 -7.75 4.85
N ASP A 24 13.78 -7.92 3.54
CA ASP A 24 13.15 -6.93 2.66
C ASP A 24 11.72 -6.62 3.11
N PHE A 25 10.94 -7.66 3.42
CA PHE A 25 9.57 -7.50 3.91
C PHE A 25 9.50 -6.78 5.27
N VAL A 26 10.41 -7.08 6.21
CA VAL A 26 10.48 -6.38 7.50
C VAL A 26 10.82 -4.90 7.31
N GLN A 27 11.75 -4.59 6.40
CA GLN A 27 12.10 -3.21 6.05
C GLN A 27 10.92 -2.47 5.41
N PHE A 28 10.18 -3.12 4.52
CA PHE A 28 8.95 -2.59 3.93
C PHE A 28 7.90 -2.27 5.01
N VAL A 29 7.65 -3.21 5.93
CA VAL A 29 6.69 -3.00 7.03
C VAL A 29 7.12 -1.81 7.89
N GLN A 30 8.41 -1.68 8.22
CA GLN A 30 8.92 -0.54 8.99
C GLN A 30 8.79 0.79 8.22
N ALA A 31 9.10 0.81 6.92
CA ALA A 31 8.98 1.99 6.07
C ALA A 31 7.53 2.46 5.97
N LYS A 32 6.59 1.52 5.80
CA LYS A 32 5.15 1.79 5.77
C LYS A 32 4.68 2.46 7.06
N HIS A 33 5.10 1.97 8.22
CA HIS A 33 4.68 2.53 9.50
C HIS A 33 5.40 3.85 9.86
N LYS A 34 6.61 4.07 9.35
CA LYS A 34 7.32 5.37 9.48
C LYS A 34 6.74 6.46 8.58
N ASN A 35 6.13 6.10 7.44
CA ASN A 35 5.51 7.03 6.49
C ASN A 35 4.01 7.27 6.73
N ILE A 36 3.44 6.85 7.87
CA ILE A 36 2.09 7.27 8.27
C ILE A 36 2.15 8.71 8.82
N LYS A 37 2.59 9.66 7.98
CA LYS A 37 1.97 10.99 7.99
C LYS A 37 0.73 10.83 7.12
N PRO A 38 -0.47 11.20 7.58
CA PRO A 38 -1.63 11.21 6.72
C PRO A 38 -1.37 12.25 5.64
N VAL A 39 -0.95 11.79 4.45
CA VAL A 39 -1.00 12.59 3.24
C VAL A 39 -2.45 12.58 2.82
N ILE A 40 -3.28 13.32 3.56
CA ILE A 40 -4.45 13.95 2.98
C ILE A 40 -3.87 15.15 2.24
N ALA A 41 -3.17 14.90 1.13
CA ALA A 41 -2.95 15.95 0.17
C ALA A 41 -4.33 16.21 -0.42
N GLU A 42 -4.88 17.40 -0.16
CA GLU A 42 -5.96 17.94 -0.96
C GLU A 42 -5.47 17.97 -2.41
N HIS A 43 -5.70 16.89 -3.16
CA HIS A 43 -5.50 16.87 -4.60
C HIS A 43 -6.68 17.57 -5.26
N THR A 44 -6.90 18.84 -4.94
CA THR A 44 -7.84 19.71 -5.66
C THR A 44 -7.21 20.15 -6.98
N LEU A 45 -6.95 19.19 -7.88
CA LEU A 45 -6.74 19.49 -9.29
C LEU A 45 -8.10 19.62 -10.00
N THR A 46 -8.96 20.50 -9.47
CA THR A 46 -10.20 20.88 -10.16
C THR A 46 -9.84 21.72 -11.38
N GLY A 47 -10.06 21.18 -12.59
CA GLY A 47 -9.80 21.88 -13.86
C GLY A 47 -8.48 21.53 -14.56
N SER A 48 -7.78 20.48 -14.15
CA SER A 48 -6.60 19.99 -14.87
C SER A 48 -6.94 19.28 -16.18
N THR A 49 -6.04 19.38 -17.17
CA THR A 49 -6.10 18.62 -18.43
C THR A 49 -5.35 17.30 -18.32
N ALA A 50 -5.61 16.37 -19.24
CA ALA A 50 -4.89 15.10 -19.28
C ALA A 50 -3.37 15.27 -19.45
N GLN A 51 -2.92 16.36 -20.08
CA GLN A 51 -1.50 16.68 -20.19
C GLN A 51 -0.87 17.05 -18.83
N ASP A 52 -1.61 17.74 -17.96
CA ASP A 52 -1.11 18.15 -16.64
C ASP A 52 -0.86 16.94 -15.72
N LEU A 53 -1.62 15.86 -15.93
CA LEU A 53 -1.47 14.61 -15.19
C LEU A 53 -0.18 13.84 -15.56
N LEU A 54 0.40 14.10 -16.74
CA LEU A 54 1.63 13.44 -17.16
C LEU A 54 2.83 13.79 -16.27
N ALA A 55 2.82 14.98 -15.66
CA ALA A 55 3.87 15.43 -14.74
C ALA A 55 3.97 14.58 -13.46
N PHE A 56 2.92 13.81 -13.15
CA PHE A 56 2.82 12.97 -11.96
C PHE A 56 3.01 11.48 -12.28
N VAL A 57 3.19 11.11 -13.55
CA VAL A 57 3.39 9.70 -13.94
C VAL A 57 4.68 9.18 -13.32
N GLY A 58 4.57 8.06 -12.59
CA GLY A 58 5.68 7.46 -11.84
C GLY A 58 5.81 7.93 -10.39
N SER A 59 5.09 8.98 -9.98
CA SER A 59 4.96 9.39 -8.57
C SER A 59 3.60 9.02 -7.97
N TRP A 60 2.79 8.25 -8.69
CA TRP A 60 1.50 7.79 -8.20
C TRP A 60 1.71 6.69 -7.17
N GLU A 61 1.41 6.99 -5.91
CA GLU A 61 1.31 6.01 -4.84
C GLU A 61 -0.16 5.85 -4.47
N GLY A 62 -0.68 4.63 -4.57
CA GLY A 62 -2.03 4.28 -4.16
C GLY A 62 -2.02 2.90 -3.51
N SER A 63 -2.06 2.85 -2.18
CA SER A 63 -2.23 1.58 -1.44
C SER A 63 -3.70 1.22 -1.20
N ASP A 64 -4.60 2.04 -1.72
CA ASP A 64 -6.03 2.12 -1.44
C ASP A 64 -6.90 1.48 -2.54
N MET A 65 -6.30 0.76 -3.50
CA MET A 65 -7.04 0.10 -4.59
C MET A 65 -8.26 -0.69 -4.10
N LYS A 66 -8.12 -1.45 -3.00
CA LYS A 66 -9.25 -2.20 -2.41
C LYS A 66 -10.33 -1.29 -1.85
N GLU A 67 -9.94 -0.20 -1.22
CA GLU A 67 -10.84 0.77 -0.59
C GLU A 67 -11.58 1.60 -1.64
N CYS A 68 -10.90 2.01 -2.72
CA CYS A 68 -11.54 2.62 -3.88
C CYS A 68 -12.52 1.68 -4.58
N LEU A 69 -12.14 0.42 -4.79
CA LEU A 69 -13.04 -0.57 -5.40
C LEU A 69 -14.28 -0.83 -4.55
N GLN A 70 -14.10 -0.89 -3.22
CA GLN A 70 -15.20 -1.00 -2.25
C GLN A 70 -16.14 0.20 -2.37
N LEU A 71 -15.60 1.42 -2.37
CA LEU A 71 -16.36 2.66 -2.54
C LEU A 71 -17.16 2.70 -3.85
N VAL A 72 -16.56 2.29 -4.97
CA VAL A 72 -17.25 2.18 -6.26
C VAL A 72 -18.35 1.12 -6.19
N HIS A 73 -18.07 -0.03 -5.58
CA HIS A 73 -19.06 -1.10 -5.41
C HIS A 73 -20.27 -0.64 -4.59
N GLU A 74 -20.05 0.14 -3.53
CA GLU A 74 -21.09 0.63 -2.62
C GLU A 74 -21.87 1.82 -3.21
N SER A 75 -21.20 2.69 -3.98
CA SER A 75 -21.82 3.88 -4.57
C SER A 75 -22.43 3.64 -5.96
N ARG A 76 -22.17 2.49 -6.59
CA ARG A 76 -22.76 2.21 -7.91
C ARG A 76 -24.28 2.17 -7.82
N MET A 77 -24.92 2.75 -8.83
CA MET A 77 -26.37 2.66 -8.95
C MET A 77 -26.76 1.22 -9.33
N PRO A 78 -27.83 0.66 -8.74
CA PRO A 78 -28.35 -0.62 -9.20
C PRO A 78 -28.79 -0.52 -10.66
N LEU A 79 -28.49 -1.56 -11.42
CA LEU A 79 -29.02 -1.72 -12.77
C LEU A 79 -30.48 -2.17 -12.64
N GLU A 80 -31.39 -1.29 -12.98
CA GLU A 80 -32.81 -1.62 -13.17
C GLU A 80 -32.94 -2.26 -14.56
N PHE A 81 -33.50 -3.47 -14.63
CA PHE A 81 -33.82 -4.19 -15.87
C PHE A 81 -35.32 -4.21 -16.12
#